data_AF-A0A2H9L2Z4-F1
#
_entry.id   AF-A0A2H9L2Z4-F1
#
_cell.length_a   1.000
_cell.length_b   1.000
_cell.length_c   1.000
_cell.angle_alpha   90.00
_cell.angle_beta   90.00
_cell.angle_gamma   90.00
#
_symmetry.space_group_name_H-M   'P 1'
#
loop_
_entity.id
_entity.type
_entity.pdbx_description
1 polymer ?
#
loop_
_entity_poly.entity_id
_entity_poly.type
_entity_poly.pdbx_seq_one_letter_code
_entity_poly.pdbx_strand_id
1 'polypeptide(L)'
;MMHAAARIQQVFGMDELPSLGKIPPEFFRKIIFPHLGAKDRSVIVPPTNGVDFGAFECGGKVVALSADPFFISPSLGWERAAWFAVHILASDVAVSGIPPRYFAVDLNLPPETSAGVLGRIWRTVDSECKKLGINVITGHTARYAGCNYPMVGGGVMFGVGSRRQLVDRSAVRPGDEVIVTKGPAIETTGLMSVQFPEFLEARFGKKFVKKAQSVFYQMSVVKDAAVVAPFATAMHDATECGVWGGLSELCQKYGMRVEKERVITQDAVMKTCECFGIAPFIAISEGTLLATVKKGDGEATVKALKKAGIPASVVGKVVKERGLFVDGRRTPHPGTDPFWITFEEYLKKQAEGKNDAVLSEVDSVADLLCSTKGFFENIPEIGSNLVFAKPGAKSPKDVAAIEGRMRRGIGRVLRGNAAYGASHHAAGVAIALSKQGVRSALDLAYSPALVDACVRAGMSAVEVSRLDEPEPVATVEGASMPWLASQVLRKHGGAPDAFYNKGAFGKEATVFVLGASPREVLAKTRRAFRAAGH
;
A
#
# COMPACT_ATOMS: atom_id res chain seq x y z
N MET A 1 -12.73 32.51 -14.11
CA MET A 1 -12.36 31.30 -13.34
C MET A 1 -10.84 31.22 -13.10
N MET A 2 -10.23 32.30 -12.58
CA MET A 2 -8.80 32.36 -12.20
C MET A 2 -8.62 32.75 -10.72
N HIS A 3 -9.64 32.52 -9.89
CA HIS A 3 -9.66 32.96 -8.48
C HIS A 3 -10.00 31.87 -7.45
N ALA A 4 -10.04 30.60 -7.87
CA ALA A 4 -10.25 29.47 -6.94
C ALA A 4 -8.96 28.68 -6.64
N ALA A 5 -7.90 28.83 -7.43
CA ALA A 5 -6.63 28.10 -7.24
C ALA A 5 -5.62 28.83 -6.32
N ALA A 6 -5.94 30.03 -5.83
CA ALA A 6 -5.04 30.85 -5.01
C ALA A 6 -5.38 30.82 -3.50
N ARG A 7 -6.21 29.87 -3.04
CA ARG A 7 -6.62 29.75 -1.62
C ARG A 7 -6.40 28.36 -1.00
N ILE A 8 -5.43 27.61 -1.51
CA ILE A 8 -4.83 26.47 -0.80
C ILE A 8 -3.31 26.65 -0.77
N GLN A 9 -2.86 27.84 -0.39
CA GLN A 9 -1.65 28.00 0.41
C GLN A 9 -2.12 28.26 1.83
N GLN A 10 -2.71 27.22 2.44
CA GLN A 10 -2.77 27.21 3.89
C GLN A 10 -1.31 27.04 4.32
N VAL A 11 -0.77 28.08 4.92
CA VAL A 11 0.53 28.07 5.57
C VAL A 11 0.42 27.03 6.68
N PHE A 12 0.74 25.77 6.38
CA PHE A 12 1.00 24.77 7.40
C PHE A 12 2.12 25.35 8.26
N GLY A 13 1.89 25.43 9.57
CA GLY A 13 2.93 25.84 10.50
C GLY A 13 4.17 24.98 10.27
N MET A 14 5.36 25.58 10.37
CA MET A 14 6.65 24.96 10.04
C MET A 14 6.99 23.70 10.88
N ASP A 15 6.09 23.29 11.78
CA ASP A 15 6.22 22.19 12.75
C ASP A 15 5.14 21.10 12.58
N GLU A 16 4.25 21.18 11.59
CA GLU A 16 3.20 20.17 11.36
C GLU A 16 3.64 19.09 10.37
N LEU A 17 3.41 17.82 10.73
CA LEU A 17 3.60 16.68 9.84
C LEU A 17 2.49 16.64 8.78
N PRO A 18 2.80 16.24 7.52
CA PRO A 18 1.78 16.10 6.49
C PRO A 18 0.81 14.97 6.84
N SER A 19 -0.41 15.03 6.30
CA SER A 19 -1.39 13.96 6.50
C SER A 19 -0.95 12.62 5.88
N LEU A 20 -0.22 12.65 4.76
CA LEU A 20 0.36 11.52 4.02
C LEU A 20 1.63 11.94 3.28
N GLY A 21 2.51 10.98 2.96
CA GLY A 21 3.72 11.19 2.14
C GLY A 21 5.02 11.44 2.92
N LYS A 22 6.09 11.81 2.21
CA LYS A 22 7.42 12.07 2.79
C LYS A 22 7.39 13.24 3.79
N ILE A 23 8.24 13.14 4.82
CA ILE A 23 8.47 14.22 5.78
C ILE A 23 9.04 15.46 5.06
N PRO A 24 8.57 16.69 5.37
CA PRO A 24 9.08 17.90 4.74
C PRO A 24 10.59 18.06 4.93
N PRO A 25 11.34 18.47 3.89
CA PRO A 25 12.79 18.68 3.97
C PRO A 25 13.25 19.58 5.12
N GLU A 26 12.47 20.61 5.42
CA GLU A 26 12.76 21.54 6.51
C GLU A 26 12.66 20.87 7.88
N PHE A 27 11.64 20.04 8.10
CA PHE A 27 11.44 19.30 9.34
C PHE A 27 12.57 18.29 9.54
N PHE A 28 12.93 17.53 8.50
CA PHE A 28 14.07 16.62 8.52
C PHE A 28 15.36 17.34 8.92
N ARG A 29 15.66 18.50 8.30
CA ARG A 29 16.87 19.29 8.57
C ARG A 29 16.91 19.84 9.99
N LYS A 30 15.77 20.23 10.57
CA LYS A 30 15.70 20.86 11.89
C LYS A 30 15.65 19.86 13.04
N ILE A 31 14.91 18.76 12.88
CA ILE A 31 14.59 17.83 13.98
C ILE A 31 15.36 16.51 13.86
N ILE A 32 15.40 15.90 12.67
CA ILE A 32 15.99 14.56 12.49
C ILE A 32 17.52 14.65 12.31
N PHE A 33 17.97 15.43 11.33
CA PHE A 33 19.38 15.51 10.93
C PHE A 33 20.35 15.94 12.06
N PRO A 34 19.99 16.86 12.98
CA PRO A 34 20.89 17.22 14.08
C PRO A 34 20.96 16.15 15.18
N HIS A 35 20.07 15.16 15.19
CA HIS A 35 19.85 14.20 16.27
C HIS A 35 20.15 12.75 15.85
N LEU A 36 21.23 12.53 15.10
CA LEU A 36 21.61 11.21 14.56
C LEU A 36 22.48 10.36 15.50
N GLY A 37 22.71 10.81 16.74
CA GLY A 37 23.56 10.10 17.71
C GLY A 37 25.05 10.44 17.57
N ALA A 38 25.91 9.47 17.85
CA ALA A 38 27.36 9.65 17.89
C ALA A 38 27.95 9.92 16.48
N LYS A 39 28.91 10.84 16.40
CA LYS A 39 29.65 11.13 15.15
C LYS A 39 30.75 10.09 14.95
N ASP A 40 30.87 9.58 13.73
CA ASP A 40 31.92 8.65 13.34
C ASP A 40 32.56 9.13 12.02
N ARG A 41 33.90 9.10 11.95
CA ARG A 41 34.67 9.54 10.77
C ARG A 41 34.58 8.58 9.59
N SER A 42 34.17 7.33 9.84
CA SER A 42 33.94 6.33 8.80
C SER A 42 32.71 6.62 7.95
N VAL A 43 31.77 7.46 8.41
CA VAL A 43 30.58 7.83 7.64
C VAL A 43 30.98 8.74 6.48
N ILE A 44 30.76 8.25 5.25
CA ILE A 44 31.09 8.96 4.00
C ILE A 44 29.87 9.75 3.51
N VAL A 45 28.71 9.10 3.49
CA VAL A 45 27.43 9.69 3.07
C VAL A 45 26.46 9.59 4.25
N PRO A 46 26.22 10.69 4.98
CA PRO A 46 25.25 10.70 6.08
C PRO A 46 23.82 10.82 5.54
N PRO A 47 22.79 10.53 6.37
CA PRO A 47 21.40 10.76 6.02
C PRO A 47 21.18 12.19 5.53
N THR A 48 20.77 12.38 4.29
CA THR A 48 20.62 13.69 3.67
C THR A 48 19.34 13.70 2.87
N ASN A 49 18.59 14.81 2.90
CA ASN A 49 17.37 14.92 2.09
C ASN A 49 17.67 14.75 0.59
N GLY A 50 16.89 13.91 -0.08
CA GLY A 50 17.07 13.57 -1.50
C GLY A 50 18.32 12.73 -1.79
N VAL A 51 18.80 11.94 -0.82
CA VAL A 51 19.85 10.93 -1.02
C VAL A 51 19.32 9.59 -0.52
N ASP A 52 19.27 8.61 -1.42
CA ASP A 52 18.53 7.36 -1.23
C ASP A 52 19.34 6.29 -0.48
N PHE A 53 20.59 6.58 -0.11
CA PHE A 53 21.45 5.65 0.62
C PHE A 53 22.37 6.36 1.61
N GLY A 54 22.73 5.65 2.68
CA GLY A 54 23.87 5.98 3.52
C GLY A 54 25.11 5.21 3.07
N ALA A 55 26.31 5.72 3.38
CA ALA A 55 27.54 4.97 3.13
C ALA A 55 28.60 5.20 4.20
N PHE A 56 29.32 4.15 4.58
CA PHE A 56 30.42 4.21 5.54
C PHE A 56 31.58 3.29 5.15
N GLU A 57 32.76 3.55 5.69
CA GLU A 57 33.95 2.72 5.51
C GLU A 57 34.07 1.66 6.61
N CYS A 58 34.32 0.41 6.22
CA CYS A 58 34.57 -0.68 7.14
C CYS A 58 35.59 -1.65 6.53
N GLY A 59 36.70 -1.89 7.24
CA GLY A 59 37.74 -2.83 6.80
C GLY A 59 38.35 -2.51 5.43
N GLY A 60 38.52 -1.22 5.10
CA GLY A 60 39.04 -0.77 3.80
C GLY A 60 38.07 -0.93 2.63
N LYS A 61 36.78 -1.18 2.91
CA LYS A 61 35.68 -1.24 1.95
C LYS A 61 34.66 -0.18 2.26
N VAL A 62 33.86 0.20 1.26
CA VAL A 62 32.67 1.04 1.44
C VAL A 62 31.45 0.14 1.50
N VAL A 63 30.63 0.34 2.52
CA VAL A 63 29.29 -0.24 2.64
C VAL A 63 28.30 0.85 2.31
N ALA A 64 27.47 0.63 1.28
CA ALA A 64 26.31 1.47 0.96
C ALA A 64 25.04 0.74 1.37
N LEU A 65 24.07 1.42 1.93
CA LEU A 65 22.84 0.81 2.41
C LEU A 65 21.64 1.75 2.33
N SER A 66 20.46 1.17 2.12
CA SER A 66 19.17 1.86 2.21
C SER A 66 18.21 1.03 3.06
N ALA A 67 17.23 1.71 3.65
CA ALA A 67 16.17 1.12 4.45
C ALA A 67 14.83 1.68 4.00
N ASP A 68 13.87 0.79 3.73
CA ASP A 68 12.58 1.15 3.17
C ASP A 68 11.47 0.20 3.62
N PRO A 69 10.19 0.61 3.61
CA PRO A 69 9.09 -0.28 3.93
C PRO A 69 9.02 -1.49 3.00
N PHE A 70 8.71 -2.67 3.54
CA PHE A 70 8.46 -3.85 2.72
C PHE A 70 7.01 -3.82 2.22
N PHE A 71 6.79 -3.16 1.09
CA PHE A 71 5.45 -2.86 0.55
C PHE A 71 4.86 -4.03 -0.25
N ILE A 72 3.83 -4.69 0.29
CA ILE A 72 3.11 -5.79 -0.36
C ILE A 72 1.65 -5.40 -0.54
N SER A 73 1.24 -4.94 -1.73
CA SER A 73 -0.17 -4.70 -2.02
C SER A 73 -0.85 -5.95 -2.61
N PRO A 74 -1.86 -6.54 -1.95
CA PRO A 74 -2.59 -7.71 -2.45
C PRO A 74 -3.22 -7.48 -3.83
N SER A 75 -3.64 -6.25 -4.13
CA SER A 75 -4.30 -5.89 -5.38
C SER A 75 -3.38 -5.98 -6.61
N LEU A 76 -2.06 -5.91 -6.41
CA LEU A 76 -1.08 -6.12 -7.48
C LEU A 76 -0.91 -7.61 -7.83
N GLY A 77 -1.33 -8.49 -6.93
CA GLY A 77 -1.00 -9.91 -6.90
C GLY A 77 0.29 -10.17 -6.13
N TRP A 78 0.33 -11.27 -5.38
CA TRP A 78 1.40 -11.57 -4.43
C TRP A 78 2.81 -11.60 -5.04
N GLU A 79 2.96 -12.19 -6.22
CA GLU A 79 4.26 -12.27 -6.90
C GLU A 79 4.72 -10.91 -7.44
N ARG A 80 3.80 -10.09 -7.97
CA ARG A 80 4.16 -8.74 -8.45
C ARG A 80 4.54 -7.82 -7.29
N ALA A 81 3.78 -7.89 -6.21
CA ALA A 81 4.04 -7.13 -5.00
C ALA A 81 5.40 -7.51 -4.41
N ALA A 82 5.70 -8.81 -4.29
CA ALA A 82 6.99 -9.30 -3.81
C ALA A 82 8.17 -8.92 -4.72
N TRP A 83 7.97 -8.99 -6.05
CA TRP A 83 8.95 -8.52 -7.02
C TRP A 83 9.26 -7.04 -6.80
N PHE A 84 8.23 -6.20 -6.70
CA PHE A 84 8.37 -4.76 -6.52
C PHE A 84 9.09 -4.42 -5.21
N ALA A 85 8.72 -5.07 -4.11
CA ALA A 85 9.34 -4.85 -2.80
C ALA A 85 10.86 -5.12 -2.80
N VAL A 86 11.33 -6.15 -3.50
CA VAL A 86 12.78 -6.41 -3.61
C VAL A 86 13.47 -5.35 -4.47
N HIS A 87 12.84 -4.97 -5.59
CA HIS A 87 13.47 -4.11 -6.57
C HIS A 87 13.59 -2.66 -6.13
N ILE A 88 12.61 -2.11 -5.41
CA ILE A 88 12.67 -0.74 -4.90
C ILE A 88 13.83 -0.57 -3.88
N LEU A 89 13.93 -1.49 -2.92
CA LEU A 89 15.04 -1.54 -1.96
C LEU A 89 16.42 -1.73 -2.64
N ALA A 90 16.46 -2.50 -3.73
CA ALA A 90 17.70 -2.72 -4.47
C ALA A 90 18.11 -1.50 -5.30
N SER A 91 17.15 -0.74 -5.82
CA SER A 91 17.35 0.47 -6.62
C SER A 91 18.09 1.55 -5.83
N ASP A 92 17.68 1.83 -4.59
CA ASP A 92 18.31 2.81 -3.70
C ASP A 92 19.80 2.54 -3.47
N VAL A 93 20.15 1.27 -3.26
CA VAL A 93 21.56 0.90 -3.09
C VAL A 93 22.29 1.00 -4.44
N ALA A 94 21.65 0.60 -5.53
CA ALA A 94 22.27 0.60 -6.85
C ALA A 94 22.64 2.02 -7.33
N VAL A 95 21.85 3.05 -7.00
CA VAL A 95 22.17 4.45 -7.34
C VAL A 95 23.41 5.00 -6.60
N SER A 96 23.95 4.27 -5.61
CA SER A 96 25.28 4.56 -5.05
C SER A 96 26.44 4.19 -5.98
N GLY A 97 26.18 3.45 -7.06
CA GLY A 97 27.20 2.82 -7.91
C GLY A 97 27.80 1.53 -7.34
N ILE A 98 27.51 1.20 -6.08
CA ILE A 98 27.87 -0.07 -5.46
C ILE A 98 26.71 -1.06 -5.65
N PRO A 99 26.92 -2.24 -6.23
CA PRO A 99 25.86 -3.22 -6.41
C PRO A 99 25.27 -3.72 -5.08
N PRO A 100 23.94 -3.87 -4.95
CA PRO A 100 23.33 -4.52 -3.80
C PRO A 100 23.77 -5.99 -3.72
N ARG A 101 24.06 -6.48 -2.52
CA ARG A 101 24.56 -7.85 -2.27
C ARG A 101 23.95 -8.57 -1.07
N TYR A 102 23.46 -7.82 -0.08
CA TYR A 102 22.89 -8.39 1.14
C TYR A 102 21.54 -7.75 1.46
N PHE A 103 20.63 -8.54 2.01
CA PHE A 103 19.29 -8.11 2.40
C PHE A 103 18.98 -8.57 3.82
N ALA A 104 18.53 -7.64 4.67
CA ALA A 104 17.91 -7.91 5.96
C ALA A 104 16.45 -7.51 5.88
N VAL A 105 15.52 -8.35 6.34
CA VAL A 105 14.08 -8.09 6.19
C VAL A 105 13.30 -8.35 7.46
N ASP A 106 12.48 -7.40 7.87
CA ASP A 106 11.53 -7.49 8.96
C ASP A 106 10.11 -7.62 8.39
N LEU A 107 9.48 -8.79 8.57
CA LEU A 107 8.12 -9.09 8.13
C LEU A 107 7.15 -9.06 9.30
N ASN A 108 6.39 -7.97 9.37
CA ASN A 108 5.31 -7.71 10.32
C ASN A 108 3.97 -8.02 9.66
N LEU A 109 3.59 -9.30 9.67
CA LEU A 109 2.50 -9.83 8.86
C LEU A 109 1.12 -9.63 9.55
N PRO A 110 0.06 -9.33 8.78
CA PRO A 110 -1.31 -9.34 9.30
C PRO A 110 -1.73 -10.75 9.78
N PRO A 111 -2.56 -10.88 10.83
CA PRO A 111 -2.97 -12.18 11.39
C PRO A 111 -3.63 -13.12 10.37
N GLU A 112 -4.33 -12.56 9.39
CA GLU A 112 -5.01 -13.25 8.28
C GLU A 112 -4.07 -13.80 7.21
N THR A 113 -2.77 -13.51 7.29
CA THR A 113 -1.79 -14.02 6.32
C THR A 113 -1.68 -15.54 6.43
N SER A 114 -2.09 -16.24 5.37
CA SER A 114 -1.97 -17.69 5.28
C SER A 114 -0.56 -18.12 4.89
N ALA A 115 -0.18 -19.35 5.27
CA ALA A 115 1.10 -19.97 4.88
C ALA A 115 1.27 -20.02 3.35
N GLY A 116 0.18 -20.22 2.60
CA GLY A 116 0.20 -20.23 1.14
C GLY A 116 0.55 -18.86 0.53
N VAL A 117 0.02 -17.77 1.10
CA VAL A 117 0.34 -16.40 0.69
C VAL A 117 1.80 -16.08 0.99
N LEU A 118 2.24 -16.30 2.24
CA LEU A 118 3.63 -16.06 2.63
C LEU A 118 4.61 -16.86 1.78
N GLY A 119 4.30 -18.13 1.51
CA GLY A 119 5.14 -18.99 0.66
C GLY A 119 5.25 -18.48 -0.78
N ARG A 120 4.19 -17.89 -1.35
CA ARG A 120 4.24 -17.27 -2.70
C ARG A 120 5.13 -16.04 -2.71
N ILE A 121 4.91 -15.13 -1.76
CA ILE A 121 5.73 -13.91 -1.59
C ILE A 121 7.20 -14.30 -1.46
N TRP A 122 7.53 -15.20 -0.52
CA TRP A 122 8.92 -15.53 -0.20
C TRP A 122 9.65 -16.27 -1.33
N ARG A 123 8.98 -17.15 -2.08
CA ARG A 123 9.58 -17.78 -3.27
C ARG A 123 9.90 -16.75 -4.36
N THR A 124 9.07 -15.72 -4.53
CA THR A 124 9.40 -14.63 -5.44
C THR A 124 10.58 -13.82 -4.93
N VAL A 125 10.63 -13.49 -3.62
CA VAL A 125 11.78 -12.82 -3.01
C VAL A 125 13.08 -13.59 -3.25
N ASP A 126 13.10 -14.90 -2.98
CA ASP A 126 14.25 -15.78 -3.24
C ASP A 126 14.66 -15.76 -4.73
N SER A 127 13.70 -15.85 -5.65
CA SER A 127 13.98 -15.84 -7.08
C SER A 127 14.60 -14.52 -7.55
N GLU A 128 14.07 -13.37 -7.11
CA GLU A 128 14.62 -12.06 -7.48
C GLU A 128 15.97 -11.80 -6.82
N CYS A 129 16.15 -12.18 -5.55
CA CYS A 129 17.45 -12.11 -4.89
C CYS A 129 18.51 -12.91 -5.64
N LYS A 130 18.20 -14.14 -6.08
CA LYS A 130 19.10 -14.96 -6.91
C LYS A 130 19.45 -14.29 -8.24
N LYS A 131 18.48 -13.69 -8.93
CA LYS A 131 18.71 -12.98 -10.20
C LYS A 131 19.63 -11.76 -10.04
N LEU A 132 19.51 -11.06 -8.92
CA LEU A 132 20.28 -9.85 -8.61
C LEU A 132 21.62 -10.15 -7.91
N GLY A 133 21.87 -11.40 -7.51
CA GLY A 133 23.06 -11.76 -6.73
C GLY A 133 23.02 -11.27 -5.27
N ILE A 134 21.82 -11.11 -4.72
CA ILE A 134 21.56 -10.64 -3.36
C ILE A 134 21.35 -11.84 -2.43
N ASN A 135 21.94 -11.77 -1.24
CA ASN A 135 21.80 -12.79 -0.20
C ASN A 135 20.90 -12.25 0.93
N VAL A 136 19.82 -12.96 1.25
CA VAL A 136 19.05 -12.69 2.47
C VAL A 136 19.84 -13.24 3.65
N ILE A 137 20.34 -12.37 4.53
CA ILE A 137 21.30 -12.74 5.58
C ILE A 137 20.71 -12.77 6.98
N THR A 138 19.62 -12.05 7.21
CA THR A 138 18.94 -12.00 8.51
C THR A 138 17.53 -11.45 8.36
N GLY A 139 16.73 -11.55 9.41
CA GLY A 139 15.42 -10.96 9.42
C GLY A 139 14.61 -11.25 10.68
N HIS A 140 13.39 -10.75 10.66
CA HIS A 140 12.33 -11.04 11.63
C HIS A 140 11.07 -11.44 10.87
N THR A 141 10.29 -12.37 11.41
CA THR A 141 9.05 -12.80 10.76
C THR A 141 8.05 -13.22 11.82
N ALA A 142 6.99 -12.42 11.96
CA ALA A 142 5.93 -12.68 12.91
C ALA A 142 4.60 -12.11 12.43
N ARG A 143 3.51 -12.55 13.08
CA ARG A 143 2.17 -12.01 12.86
C ARG A 143 1.75 -11.18 14.06
N TYR A 144 1.19 -10.00 13.83
CA TYR A 144 0.82 -9.06 14.88
C TYR A 144 -0.57 -8.48 14.66
N ALA A 145 -1.32 -8.29 15.75
CA ALA A 145 -2.52 -7.48 15.70
C ALA A 145 -2.15 -6.02 15.36
N GLY A 146 -2.93 -5.37 14.48
CA GLY A 146 -2.69 -3.99 14.06
C GLY A 146 -1.77 -3.83 12.84
N CYS A 147 -1.08 -4.90 12.40
CA CYS A 147 -0.39 -4.89 11.11
C CYS A 147 -1.38 -5.14 9.97
N ASN A 148 -1.28 -4.38 8.89
CA ASN A 148 -2.13 -4.51 7.72
C ASN A 148 -1.32 -4.30 6.43
N TYR A 149 -1.81 -4.87 5.32
CA TYR A 149 -1.32 -4.51 4.01
C TYR A 149 -1.60 -3.02 3.70
N PRO A 150 -0.77 -2.36 2.87
CA PRO A 150 0.38 -2.91 2.16
C PRO A 150 1.70 -2.88 2.95
N MET A 151 1.76 -2.21 4.10
CA MET A 151 2.99 -2.04 4.87
C MET A 151 3.20 -3.23 5.83
N VAL A 152 3.89 -4.28 5.38
CA VAL A 152 4.10 -5.51 6.15
C VAL A 152 5.48 -5.60 6.80
N GLY A 153 6.01 -4.46 7.24
CA GLY A 153 7.33 -4.32 7.87
C GLY A 153 8.30 -3.51 7.02
N GLY A 154 9.59 -3.86 7.06
CA GLY A 154 10.67 -3.08 6.46
C GLY A 154 11.83 -3.94 5.98
N GLY A 155 12.63 -3.40 5.07
CA GLY A 155 13.82 -4.05 4.55
C GLY A 155 15.03 -3.12 4.64
N VAL A 156 16.21 -3.70 4.79
CA VAL A 156 17.49 -3.01 4.67
C VAL A 156 18.36 -3.74 3.66
N MET A 157 18.71 -3.05 2.58
CA MET A 157 19.56 -3.58 1.52
C MET A 157 20.96 -3.00 1.64
N PHE A 158 22.00 -3.79 1.39
CA PHE A 158 23.40 -3.38 1.51
C PHE A 158 24.21 -3.80 0.29
N GLY A 159 25.10 -2.91 -0.15
CA GLY A 159 26.16 -3.16 -1.12
C GLY A 159 27.53 -3.00 -0.46
N VAL A 160 28.50 -3.78 -0.93
CA VAL A 160 29.90 -3.68 -0.45
C VAL A 160 30.82 -3.52 -1.65
N GLY A 161 31.56 -2.42 -1.66
CA GLY A 161 32.42 -2.03 -2.78
C GLY A 161 33.68 -1.30 -2.33
N SER A 162 34.36 -0.69 -3.29
CA SER A 162 35.51 0.18 -3.06
C SER A 162 35.12 1.65 -3.10
N ARG A 163 35.95 2.53 -2.53
CA ARG A 163 35.73 3.99 -2.58
C ARG A 163 35.63 4.55 -4.01
N ARG A 164 36.26 3.89 -4.98
CA ARG A 164 36.22 4.24 -6.40
C ARG A 164 34.89 3.90 -7.08
N GLN A 165 34.15 2.91 -6.56
CA GLN A 165 32.85 2.52 -7.10
C GLN A 165 31.71 3.41 -6.56
N LEU A 166 31.91 4.03 -5.39
CA LEU A 166 30.94 4.95 -4.83
C LEU A 166 30.80 6.19 -5.72
N VAL A 167 29.63 6.37 -6.33
CA VAL A 167 29.26 7.55 -7.09
C VAL A 167 28.96 8.67 -6.10
N ASP A 168 29.87 9.64 -6.05
CA ASP A 168 29.86 10.75 -5.12
C ASP A 168 29.38 12.01 -5.83
N ARG A 169 28.21 12.54 -5.44
CA ARG A 169 27.60 13.73 -6.06
C ARG A 169 28.50 14.97 -5.97
N SER A 170 29.53 14.98 -5.12
CA SER A 170 30.54 16.04 -5.09
C SER A 170 31.40 16.09 -6.37
N ALA A 171 31.37 15.05 -7.21
CA ALA A 171 32.05 14.98 -8.50
C ALA A 171 31.35 15.77 -9.62
N VAL A 172 30.07 16.12 -9.47
CA VAL A 172 29.29 16.84 -10.48
C VAL A 172 29.93 18.17 -10.86
N ARG A 173 30.07 18.48 -12.15
CA ARG A 173 30.63 19.75 -12.65
C ARG A 173 29.74 20.40 -13.72
N PRO A 174 29.74 21.75 -13.84
CA PRO A 174 29.12 22.40 -14.99
C PRO A 174 29.68 21.86 -16.31
N GLY A 175 28.80 21.52 -17.24
CA GLY A 175 29.14 20.87 -18.50
C GLY A 175 28.93 19.35 -18.50
N ASP A 176 28.79 18.70 -17.35
CA ASP A 176 28.34 17.30 -17.27
C ASP A 176 27.01 17.14 -18.00
N GLU A 177 26.84 16.01 -18.67
CA GLU A 177 25.66 15.68 -19.46
C GLU A 177 24.64 14.92 -18.61
N VAL A 178 23.36 15.23 -18.78
CA VAL A 178 22.26 14.63 -18.00
C VAL A 178 21.65 13.48 -18.80
N ILE A 179 21.57 12.30 -18.18
CA ILE A 179 21.01 11.06 -18.74
C ILE A 179 19.69 10.76 -18.04
N VAL A 180 18.70 10.33 -18.83
CA VAL A 180 17.43 9.77 -18.31
C VAL A 180 17.16 8.43 -18.99
N THR A 181 16.90 7.39 -18.19
CA THR A 181 16.51 6.06 -18.69
C THR A 181 15.00 5.88 -18.67
N LYS A 182 14.47 5.03 -19.57
CA LYS A 182 13.08 4.56 -19.69
C LYS A 182 11.96 5.61 -19.88
N GLY A 183 12.16 6.87 -19.50
CA GLY A 183 11.19 7.95 -19.59
C GLY A 183 10.44 8.21 -18.29
N PRO A 184 9.44 9.08 -18.28
CA PRO A 184 8.67 9.40 -17.08
C PRO A 184 7.63 8.32 -16.72
N ALA A 185 7.02 8.43 -15.53
CA ALA A 185 5.82 7.71 -15.09
C ALA A 185 5.82 6.17 -15.30
N ILE A 186 6.99 5.53 -15.17
CA ILE A 186 7.13 4.06 -15.30
C ILE A 186 6.31 3.36 -14.21
N GLU A 187 6.52 3.74 -12.96
CA GLU A 187 5.78 3.21 -11.82
C GLU A 187 4.29 3.53 -11.87
N THR A 188 3.93 4.80 -12.11
CA THR A 188 2.53 5.20 -12.33
C THR A 188 1.85 4.28 -13.34
N THR A 189 2.50 4.01 -14.48
CA THR A 189 1.92 3.15 -15.52
C THR A 189 1.81 1.69 -15.08
N GLY A 190 2.84 1.17 -14.42
CA GLY A 190 2.86 -0.18 -13.85
C GLY A 190 1.73 -0.40 -12.86
N LEU A 191 1.62 0.48 -11.86
CA LEU A 191 0.63 0.38 -10.79
C LEU A 191 -0.80 0.60 -11.30
N MET A 192 -1.06 1.69 -12.04
CA MET A 192 -2.41 2.00 -12.52
C MET A 192 -2.95 0.92 -13.48
N SER A 193 -2.09 0.34 -14.32
CA SER A 193 -2.53 -0.69 -15.28
C SER A 193 -2.83 -2.05 -14.66
N VAL A 194 -2.26 -2.34 -13.48
CA VAL A 194 -2.56 -3.55 -12.71
C VAL A 194 -3.76 -3.33 -11.79
N GLN A 195 -3.85 -2.15 -11.15
CA GLN A 195 -4.91 -1.83 -10.19
C GLN A 195 -6.26 -1.53 -10.87
N PHE A 196 -6.23 -0.83 -11.99
CA PHE A 196 -7.42 -0.28 -12.67
C PHE A 196 -7.48 -0.69 -14.16
N PRO A 197 -7.28 -1.99 -14.50
CA PRO A 197 -7.20 -2.45 -15.90
C PRO A 197 -8.47 -2.15 -16.69
N GLU A 198 -9.64 -2.13 -16.04
CA GLU A 198 -10.94 -1.89 -16.65
C GLU A 198 -11.06 -0.50 -17.30
N PHE A 199 -10.47 0.52 -16.69
CA PHE A 199 -10.50 1.89 -17.22
C PHE A 199 -9.65 2.02 -18.49
N LEU A 200 -8.48 1.37 -18.51
CA LEU A 200 -7.62 1.31 -19.69
C LEU A 200 -8.22 0.41 -20.78
N GLU A 201 -8.86 -0.70 -20.40
CA GLU A 201 -9.51 -1.61 -21.33
C GLU A 201 -10.66 -0.91 -22.07
N ALA A 202 -11.49 -0.16 -21.34
CA ALA A 202 -12.62 0.56 -21.91
C ALA A 202 -12.19 1.57 -22.99
N ARG A 203 -11.01 2.19 -22.85
CA ARG A 203 -10.51 3.22 -23.76
C ARG A 203 -9.61 2.68 -24.87
N PHE A 204 -8.79 1.67 -24.58
CA PHE A 204 -7.71 1.23 -25.47
C PHE A 204 -7.67 -0.29 -25.73
N GLY A 205 -8.55 -1.05 -25.10
CA GLY A 205 -8.70 -2.50 -25.29
C GLY A 205 -7.65 -3.37 -24.58
N LYS A 206 -7.95 -4.67 -24.48
CA LYS A 206 -7.14 -5.68 -23.74
C LYS A 206 -5.68 -5.75 -24.17
N LYS A 207 -5.39 -5.55 -25.46
CA LYS A 207 -4.01 -5.59 -25.98
C LYS A 207 -3.17 -4.46 -25.40
N PHE A 208 -3.76 -3.27 -25.25
CA PHE A 208 -3.07 -2.14 -24.64
C PHE A 208 -2.84 -2.37 -23.15
N VAL A 209 -3.84 -2.89 -22.42
CA VAL A 209 -3.71 -3.22 -20.98
C VAL A 209 -2.51 -4.14 -20.74
N LYS A 210 -2.36 -5.21 -21.52
CA LYS A 210 -1.19 -6.11 -21.42
C LYS A 210 0.13 -5.38 -21.66
N LYS A 211 0.18 -4.45 -22.62
CA LYS A 211 1.37 -3.62 -22.91
C LYS A 211 1.68 -2.70 -21.72
N ALA A 212 0.68 -2.02 -21.16
CA ALA A 212 0.85 -1.17 -19.98
C ALA A 212 1.31 -1.98 -18.76
N GLN A 213 0.70 -3.14 -18.51
CA GLN A 213 1.10 -4.05 -17.42
C GLN A 213 2.53 -4.58 -17.57
N SER A 214 3.06 -4.69 -18.79
CA SER A 214 4.47 -5.07 -19.00
C SER A 214 5.45 -3.99 -18.55
N VAL A 215 5.01 -2.73 -18.42
CA VAL A 215 5.82 -1.63 -17.85
C VAL A 215 6.08 -1.85 -16.37
N PHE A 216 5.23 -2.59 -15.65
CA PHE A 216 5.42 -2.94 -14.23
C PHE A 216 6.82 -3.51 -13.96
N TYR A 217 7.29 -4.44 -14.80
CA TYR A 217 8.61 -5.06 -14.61
C TYR A 217 9.79 -4.17 -15.05
N GLN A 218 9.53 -2.92 -15.43
CA GLN A 218 10.55 -1.91 -15.66
C GLN A 218 10.83 -1.05 -14.42
N MET A 219 10.03 -1.20 -13.34
CA MET A 219 10.14 -0.48 -12.05
C MET A 219 11.34 -0.96 -11.21
N SER A 220 12.53 -0.82 -11.77
CA SER A 220 13.82 -1.15 -11.17
C SER A 220 14.91 -0.43 -11.93
N VAL A 221 15.81 0.26 -11.23
CA VAL A 221 17.00 0.90 -11.83
C VAL A 221 18.29 0.11 -11.63
N VAL A 222 18.25 -1.06 -10.97
CA VAL A 222 19.46 -1.83 -10.63
C VAL A 222 20.36 -2.11 -11.84
N LYS A 223 19.76 -2.53 -12.96
CA LYS A 223 20.49 -2.80 -14.21
C LYS A 223 21.00 -1.51 -14.87
N ASP A 224 20.17 -0.47 -14.85
CA ASP A 224 20.47 0.85 -15.38
C ASP A 224 21.69 1.44 -14.66
N ALA A 225 21.65 1.46 -13.34
CA ALA A 225 22.71 1.99 -12.48
C ALA A 225 24.02 1.21 -12.65
N ALA A 226 23.96 -0.12 -12.76
CA ALA A 226 25.16 -0.94 -13.01
C ALA A 226 25.86 -0.59 -14.34
N VAL A 227 25.09 -0.23 -15.37
CA VAL A 227 25.65 0.18 -16.67
C VAL A 227 26.21 1.61 -16.62
N VAL A 228 25.56 2.50 -15.88
CA VAL A 228 25.90 3.94 -15.84
C VAL A 228 27.00 4.25 -14.82
N ALA A 229 27.13 3.49 -13.74
CA ALA A 229 28.07 3.73 -12.64
C ALA A 229 29.52 4.02 -13.08
N PRO A 230 30.12 3.34 -14.10
CA PRO A 230 31.47 3.66 -14.55
C PRO A 230 31.65 5.06 -15.15
N PHE A 231 30.56 5.69 -15.60
CA PHE A 231 30.54 7.02 -16.24
C PHE A 231 30.00 8.12 -15.31
N ALA A 232 29.26 7.71 -14.27
CA ALA A 232 28.45 8.60 -13.46
C ALA A 232 29.27 9.56 -12.58
N THR A 233 28.87 10.82 -12.57
CA THR A 233 29.25 11.81 -11.54
C THR A 233 28.14 11.98 -10.49
N ALA A 234 26.90 11.59 -10.80
CA ALA A 234 25.80 11.42 -9.86
C ALA A 234 24.76 10.45 -10.45
N MET A 235 24.01 9.78 -9.58
CA MET A 235 22.82 9.01 -9.93
C MET A 235 21.70 9.28 -8.90
N HIS A 236 20.46 9.11 -9.37
CA HIS A 236 19.21 9.18 -8.61
C HIS A 236 18.17 8.37 -9.36
N ASP A 237 17.26 7.70 -8.67
CA ASP A 237 16.03 7.19 -9.27
C ASP A 237 14.94 8.28 -9.28
N ALA A 238 13.96 8.16 -10.17
CA ALA A 238 12.88 9.13 -10.29
C ALA A 238 11.62 8.63 -9.54
N THR A 239 11.70 8.51 -8.21
CA THR A 239 10.56 8.09 -7.37
C THR A 239 9.51 9.20 -7.25
N GLU A 240 9.10 9.60 -6.05
CA GLU A 240 8.04 10.60 -5.86
C GLU A 240 8.41 11.93 -6.53
N CYS A 241 7.41 12.60 -7.12
CA CYS A 241 7.57 13.80 -7.95
C CYS A 241 8.30 13.55 -9.30
N GLY A 242 8.58 12.30 -9.65
CA GLY A 242 9.02 11.87 -10.98
C GLY A 242 10.33 12.49 -11.46
N VAL A 243 10.46 12.59 -12.80
CA VAL A 243 11.70 13.06 -13.46
C VAL A 243 12.07 14.48 -13.04
N TRP A 244 11.10 15.39 -12.94
CA TRP A 244 11.38 16.77 -12.52
C TRP A 244 11.70 16.90 -11.04
N GLY A 245 11.06 16.10 -10.19
CA GLY A 245 11.41 15.99 -8.77
C GLY A 245 12.85 15.56 -8.59
N GLY A 246 13.20 14.37 -9.10
CA GLY A 246 14.56 13.81 -8.95
C GLY A 246 15.65 14.67 -9.60
N LEU A 247 15.41 15.29 -10.77
CA LEU A 247 16.38 16.22 -11.36
C LEU A 247 16.55 17.49 -10.50
N SER A 248 15.47 17.97 -9.87
CA SER A 248 15.54 19.09 -8.93
C SER A 248 16.33 18.69 -7.66
N GLU A 249 16.20 17.45 -7.18
CA GLU A 249 16.96 16.93 -6.03
C GLU A 249 18.46 16.78 -6.33
N LEU A 250 18.81 16.48 -7.59
CA LEU A 250 20.20 16.50 -8.07
C LEU A 250 20.77 17.94 -8.20
N CYS A 251 19.94 18.98 -8.28
CA CYS A 251 20.35 20.37 -8.41
C CYS A 251 20.82 21.02 -7.08
N GLN A 252 21.74 20.36 -6.36
CA GLN A 252 22.21 20.84 -5.05
C GLN A 252 23.22 21.99 -5.17
N LYS A 253 24.40 21.70 -5.74
CA LYS A 253 25.50 22.67 -5.87
C LYS A 253 25.36 23.52 -7.14
N TYR A 254 24.96 22.86 -8.23
CA TYR A 254 24.81 23.38 -9.58
C TYR A 254 23.37 23.11 -10.05
N GLY A 255 22.90 23.85 -11.05
CA GLY A 255 21.60 23.57 -11.68
C GLY A 255 21.73 22.72 -12.93
N MET A 256 20.62 22.50 -13.61
CA MET A 256 20.53 21.72 -14.84
C MET A 256 19.64 22.40 -15.86
N ARG A 257 20.06 22.40 -17.13
CA ARG A 257 19.23 22.80 -18.28
C ARG A 257 18.90 21.55 -19.09
N VAL A 258 17.62 21.25 -19.22
CA VAL A 258 17.12 20.06 -19.93
C VAL A 258 16.11 20.46 -20.99
N GLU A 259 16.10 19.70 -22.07
CA GLU A 259 15.14 19.81 -23.19
C GLU A 259 14.14 18.67 -23.06
N LYS A 260 12.86 19.00 -22.84
CA LYS A 260 11.81 18.02 -22.55
C LYS A 260 11.64 17.04 -23.70
N GLU A 261 11.72 17.51 -24.94
CA GLU A 261 11.54 16.72 -26.16
C GLU A 261 12.64 15.66 -26.34
N ARG A 262 13.79 15.81 -25.66
CA ARG A 262 14.86 14.80 -25.68
C ARG A 262 14.60 13.65 -24.70
N VAL A 263 13.72 13.82 -23.73
CA VAL A 263 13.37 12.74 -22.80
C VAL A 263 12.59 11.69 -23.59
N ILE A 264 13.12 10.47 -23.63
CA ILE A 264 12.43 9.35 -24.26
C ILE A 264 11.09 9.09 -23.56
N THR A 265 10.07 8.72 -24.33
CA THR A 265 8.74 8.38 -23.80
C THR A 265 8.25 7.09 -24.39
N GLN A 266 7.48 6.32 -23.62
CA GLN A 266 6.81 5.11 -24.08
C GLN A 266 5.33 5.39 -24.35
N ASP A 267 4.80 4.92 -25.48
CA ASP A 267 3.38 5.09 -25.85
C ASP A 267 2.42 4.54 -24.77
N ALA A 268 2.78 3.43 -24.11
CA ALA A 268 1.99 2.88 -23.01
C ALA A 268 1.93 3.83 -21.80
N VAL A 269 3.03 4.51 -21.49
CA VAL A 269 3.11 5.48 -20.40
C VAL A 269 2.23 6.69 -20.71
N MET A 270 2.43 7.29 -21.88
CA MET A 270 1.72 8.52 -22.25
C MET A 270 0.21 8.31 -22.30
N LYS A 271 -0.26 7.21 -22.90
CA LYS A 271 -1.70 6.87 -22.95
C LYS A 271 -2.27 6.51 -21.58
N THR A 272 -1.49 5.87 -20.70
CA THR A 272 -1.94 5.58 -19.34
C THR A 272 -2.12 6.88 -18.56
N CYS A 273 -1.13 7.78 -18.60
CA CYS A 273 -1.22 9.11 -18.00
C CYS A 273 -2.41 9.91 -18.55
N GLU A 274 -2.63 9.89 -19.87
CA GLU A 274 -3.79 10.51 -20.53
C GLU A 274 -5.13 9.92 -20.04
N CYS A 275 -5.19 8.59 -19.83
CA CYS A 275 -6.40 7.91 -19.36
C CYS A 275 -6.83 8.37 -17.96
N PHE A 276 -5.85 8.60 -17.09
CA PHE A 276 -6.05 8.92 -15.69
C PHE A 276 -5.92 10.42 -15.38
N GLY A 277 -5.54 11.24 -16.37
CA GLY A 277 -5.33 12.69 -16.17
C GLY A 277 -4.08 13.03 -15.36
N ILE A 278 -3.08 12.15 -15.35
CA ILE A 278 -1.84 12.33 -14.58
C ILE A 278 -0.79 13.03 -15.45
N ALA A 279 -0.10 14.03 -14.89
CA ALA A 279 1.01 14.69 -15.58
C ALA A 279 2.30 13.83 -15.46
N PRO A 280 2.83 13.26 -16.56
CA PRO A 280 3.80 12.16 -16.49
C PRO A 280 5.14 12.53 -15.83
N PHE A 281 5.66 13.72 -16.11
CA PHE A 281 7.02 14.10 -15.68
C PHE A 281 7.13 14.48 -14.20
N ILE A 282 6.00 14.64 -13.51
CA ILE A 282 5.94 14.96 -12.08
C ILE A 282 5.31 13.82 -11.27
N ALA A 283 5.00 12.70 -11.90
CA ALA A 283 4.38 11.55 -11.28
C ALA A 283 5.41 10.46 -10.98
N ILE A 284 5.14 9.68 -9.94
CA ILE A 284 6.03 8.63 -9.45
C ILE A 284 6.50 7.69 -10.58
N SER A 285 7.81 7.46 -10.64
CA SER A 285 8.46 6.79 -11.77
C SER A 285 9.62 5.88 -11.36
N GLU A 286 9.47 5.08 -10.29
CA GLU A 286 10.45 4.04 -10.00
C GLU A 286 10.73 3.18 -11.25
N GLY A 287 12.01 2.90 -11.46
CA GLY A 287 12.53 2.30 -12.69
C GLY A 287 13.16 3.28 -13.69
N THR A 288 13.03 4.58 -13.46
CA THR A 288 13.70 5.62 -14.25
C THR A 288 14.94 6.11 -13.54
N LEU A 289 16.11 5.87 -14.12
CA LEU A 289 17.38 6.38 -13.62
C LEU A 289 17.65 7.77 -14.20
N LEU A 290 18.00 8.69 -13.32
CA LEU A 290 18.55 10.00 -13.59
C LEU A 290 20.04 9.97 -13.27
N ALA A 291 20.89 10.42 -14.18
CA ALA A 291 22.32 10.46 -13.93
C ALA A 291 22.97 11.68 -14.56
N THR A 292 24.11 12.09 -14.01
CA THR A 292 25.03 12.99 -14.68
C THR A 292 26.30 12.23 -15.04
N VAL A 293 26.87 12.52 -16.20
CA VAL A 293 28.16 11.96 -16.66
C VAL A 293 29.06 13.09 -17.12
N LYS A 294 30.37 12.87 -17.18
CA LYS A 294 31.29 13.91 -17.62
C LYS A 294 30.98 14.35 -19.05
N LYS A 295 31.26 15.61 -19.35
CA LYS A 295 31.13 16.18 -20.70
C LYS A 295 31.83 15.28 -21.74
N GLY A 296 31.07 14.78 -22.71
CA GLY A 296 31.58 13.94 -23.80
C GLY A 296 31.37 12.44 -23.58
N ASP A 297 31.00 12.02 -22.37
CA ASP A 297 30.70 10.62 -22.06
C ASP A 297 29.22 10.26 -22.30
N GLY A 298 28.34 11.24 -22.59
CA GLY A 298 26.90 11.04 -22.72
C GLY A 298 26.51 10.04 -23.82
N GLU A 299 27.05 10.20 -25.03
CA GLU A 299 26.75 9.29 -26.15
C GLU A 299 27.25 7.86 -25.88
N ALA A 300 28.45 7.73 -25.30
CA ALA A 300 29.01 6.44 -24.94
C ALA A 300 28.15 5.72 -23.88
N THR A 301 27.67 6.49 -22.89
CA THR A 301 26.78 6.00 -21.83
C THR A 301 25.44 5.51 -22.41
N VAL A 302 24.79 6.31 -23.25
CA VAL A 302 23.53 5.91 -23.93
C VAL A 302 23.72 4.69 -24.81
N LYS A 303 24.86 4.59 -25.52
CA LYS A 303 25.18 3.40 -26.33
C LYS A 303 25.33 2.14 -25.47
N ALA A 304 25.96 2.24 -24.30
CA ALA A 304 26.07 1.14 -23.35
C ALA A 304 24.70 0.70 -22.81
N LEU A 305 23.85 1.66 -22.42
CA LEU A 305 22.47 1.41 -22.00
C LEU A 305 21.65 0.71 -23.10
N LYS A 306 21.73 1.21 -24.34
CA LYS A 306 21.04 0.61 -25.49
C LYS A 306 21.51 -0.82 -25.76
N LYS A 307 22.82 -1.10 -25.64
CA LYS A 307 23.37 -2.47 -25.75
C LYS A 307 22.83 -3.39 -24.66
N ALA A 308 22.54 -2.86 -23.47
CA ALA A 308 21.91 -3.58 -22.36
C ALA A 308 20.38 -3.70 -22.50
N GLY A 309 19.79 -3.18 -23.59
CA GLY A 309 18.34 -3.18 -23.82
C GLY A 309 17.58 -2.11 -23.03
N ILE A 310 18.27 -1.09 -22.52
CA ILE A 310 17.69 -0.01 -21.72
C ILE A 310 17.58 1.24 -22.60
N PRO A 311 16.37 1.72 -22.93
CA PRO A 311 16.21 2.96 -23.66
C PRO A 311 16.64 4.12 -22.75
N ALA A 312 17.41 5.06 -23.30
CA ALA A 312 17.89 6.24 -22.59
C ALA A 312 18.22 7.38 -23.57
N SER A 313 18.36 8.59 -23.05
CA SER A 313 18.82 9.75 -23.83
C SER A 313 19.66 10.72 -23.00
N VAL A 314 20.52 11.47 -23.68
CA VAL A 314 21.11 12.70 -23.15
C VAL A 314 20.06 13.80 -23.27
N VAL A 315 19.59 14.33 -22.15
CA VAL A 315 18.46 15.27 -22.11
C VAL A 315 18.88 16.71 -21.85
N GLY A 316 20.14 16.94 -21.48
CA GLY A 316 20.60 18.26 -21.09
C GLY A 316 21.99 18.27 -20.48
N LYS A 317 22.28 19.32 -19.72
CA LYS A 317 23.58 19.54 -19.09
C LYS A 317 23.49 20.26 -17.76
N VAL A 318 24.49 20.02 -16.91
CA VAL A 318 24.70 20.73 -15.66
C VAL A 318 25.22 22.15 -15.96
N VAL A 319 24.70 23.15 -15.23
CA VAL A 319 25.02 24.57 -15.40
C VAL A 319 25.38 25.22 -14.06
N LYS A 320 26.13 26.34 -14.11
CA LYS A 320 26.51 27.08 -12.88
C LYS A 320 25.31 27.70 -12.15
N GLU A 321 24.33 28.17 -12.91
CA GLU A 321 23.09 28.76 -12.39
C GLU A 321 22.30 27.70 -11.62
N ARG A 322 21.84 28.01 -10.40
CA ARG A 322 21.15 27.03 -9.54
C ARG A 322 19.68 26.86 -9.92
N GLY A 323 19.22 25.61 -9.84
CA GLY A 323 17.84 25.20 -10.11
C GLY A 323 17.71 24.37 -11.39
N LEU A 324 16.52 23.79 -11.55
CA LEU A 324 16.15 23.06 -12.76
C LEU A 324 15.55 24.03 -13.78
N PHE A 325 16.00 23.94 -15.02
CA PHE A 325 15.48 24.70 -16.15
C PHE A 325 15.03 23.76 -17.25
N VAL A 326 13.74 23.70 -17.51
CA VAL A 326 13.15 22.88 -18.57
C VAL A 326 12.75 23.81 -19.72
N ASP A 327 13.28 23.57 -20.91
CA ASP A 327 13.02 24.37 -22.12
C ASP A 327 13.25 25.88 -21.91
N GLY A 328 14.31 26.19 -21.16
CA GLY A 328 14.71 27.56 -20.82
C GLY A 328 13.92 28.22 -19.68
N ARG A 329 12.89 27.57 -19.11
CA ARG A 329 12.11 28.09 -17.99
C ARG A 329 12.55 27.46 -16.68
N ARG A 330 12.71 28.28 -15.64
CA ARG A 330 13.01 27.78 -14.29
C ARG A 330 11.80 26.99 -13.78
N THR A 331 12.02 25.73 -13.44
CA THR A 331 11.00 24.79 -12.99
C THR A 331 11.21 24.51 -11.50
N PRO A 332 10.26 24.85 -10.61
CA PRO A 332 10.35 24.51 -9.20
C PRO A 332 10.13 23.01 -8.98
N HIS A 333 10.54 22.51 -7.81
CA HIS A 333 10.18 21.16 -7.38
C HIS A 333 8.64 21.01 -7.33
N PRO A 334 8.05 19.91 -7.83
CA PRO A 334 6.59 19.74 -7.89
C PRO A 334 5.89 19.77 -6.51
N GLY A 335 6.58 19.28 -5.48
CA GLY A 335 6.15 19.35 -4.08
C GLY A 335 5.18 18.24 -3.67
N THR A 336 4.16 17.99 -4.49
CA THR A 336 3.20 16.90 -4.27
C THR A 336 3.11 16.03 -5.52
N ASP A 337 3.18 14.71 -5.34
CA ASP A 337 3.02 13.76 -6.42
C ASP A 337 1.52 13.61 -6.80
N PRO A 338 1.13 13.86 -8.07
CA PRO A 338 -0.26 13.72 -8.50
C PRO A 338 -0.75 12.26 -8.49
N PHE A 339 0.16 11.27 -8.50
CA PHE A 339 -0.20 9.85 -8.51
C PHE A 339 -1.12 9.50 -7.34
N TRP A 340 -0.76 9.90 -6.11
CA TRP A 340 -1.48 9.50 -4.90
C TRP A 340 -2.93 10.00 -4.89
N ILE A 341 -3.15 11.25 -5.29
CA ILE A 341 -4.48 11.85 -5.38
C ILE A 341 -5.33 11.07 -6.40
N THR A 342 -4.79 10.85 -7.60
CA THR A 342 -5.51 10.12 -8.64
C THR A 342 -5.75 8.66 -8.27
N PHE A 343 -4.78 8.00 -7.62
CA PHE A 343 -4.93 6.61 -7.18
C PHE A 343 -6.10 6.47 -6.19
N GLU A 344 -6.19 7.36 -5.20
CA GLU A 344 -7.31 7.38 -4.25
C GLU A 344 -8.66 7.67 -4.93
N GLU A 345 -8.71 8.61 -5.87
CA GLU A 345 -9.92 8.89 -6.64
C GLU A 345 -10.40 7.66 -7.43
N TYR A 346 -9.48 6.93 -8.06
CA TYR A 346 -9.83 5.74 -8.83
C TYR A 346 -10.13 4.53 -7.95
N LEU A 347 -9.56 4.43 -6.74
CA LEU A 347 -10.02 3.46 -5.74
C LEU A 347 -11.51 3.69 -5.41
N LYS A 348 -11.91 4.95 -5.18
CA LYS A 348 -13.32 5.31 -4.94
C LYS A 348 -14.18 4.99 -6.14
N LYS A 349 -13.78 5.39 -7.36
CA LYS A 349 -14.52 5.06 -8.60
C LYS A 349 -14.62 3.55 -8.85
N GLN A 350 -13.61 2.77 -8.52
CA GLN A 350 -13.66 1.31 -8.63
C GLN A 350 -14.62 0.70 -7.60
N ALA A 351 -14.71 1.27 -6.40
CA ALA A 351 -15.71 0.90 -5.40
C ALA A 351 -17.13 1.30 -5.85
N GLU A 352 -17.31 2.48 -6.45
CA GLU A 352 -18.60 3.00 -6.95
C GLU A 352 -19.07 2.31 -8.24
N GLY A 353 -18.15 2.05 -9.18
CA GLY A 353 -18.40 1.39 -10.47
C GLY A 353 -18.69 -0.10 -10.34
N LYS A 354 -18.33 -0.71 -9.20
CA LYS A 354 -18.92 -1.95 -8.71
C LYS A 354 -20.24 -1.61 -8.03
N ASN A 355 -21.26 -1.22 -8.81
CA ASN A 355 -22.61 -0.89 -8.35
C ASN A 355 -23.34 -2.16 -7.83
N ASP A 356 -22.73 -2.80 -6.85
CA ASP A 356 -23.21 -3.95 -6.15
C ASP A 356 -23.99 -3.42 -4.95
N ALA A 357 -25.32 -3.38 -5.12
CA ALA A 357 -26.23 -2.85 -4.13
C ALA A 357 -26.04 -3.49 -2.75
N VAL A 358 -25.57 -4.74 -2.68
CA VAL A 358 -25.29 -5.45 -1.42
C VAL A 358 -24.05 -4.85 -0.75
N LEU A 359 -22.96 -4.60 -1.48
CA LEU A 359 -21.76 -3.94 -0.93
C LEU A 359 -22.06 -2.51 -0.48
N SER A 360 -22.75 -1.74 -1.34
CA SER A 360 -23.14 -0.36 -1.03
C SER A 360 -24.03 -0.27 0.21
N GLU A 361 -24.99 -1.20 0.36
CA GLU A 361 -25.85 -1.24 1.53
C GLU A 361 -25.07 -1.62 2.80
N VAL A 362 -24.14 -2.58 2.72
CA VAL A 362 -23.28 -2.94 3.86
C VAL A 362 -22.39 -1.77 4.28
N ASP A 363 -21.73 -1.10 3.34
CA ASP A 363 -20.88 0.06 3.66
C ASP A 363 -21.70 1.21 4.29
N SER A 364 -22.83 1.55 3.67
CA SER A 364 -23.71 2.62 4.18
C SER A 364 -24.22 2.31 5.58
N VAL A 365 -24.60 1.06 5.85
CA VAL A 365 -25.09 0.67 7.18
C VAL A 365 -23.95 0.56 8.19
N ALA A 366 -22.75 0.14 7.78
CA ALA A 366 -21.59 0.11 8.66
C ALA A 366 -21.19 1.52 9.13
N ASP A 367 -21.28 2.54 8.27
CA ASP A 367 -21.08 3.94 8.70
C ASP A 367 -22.10 4.40 9.73
N LEU A 368 -23.36 4.02 9.52
CA LEU A 368 -24.44 4.31 10.46
C LEU A 368 -24.25 3.57 11.79
N LEU A 369 -23.74 2.34 11.79
CA LEU A 369 -23.39 1.59 13.00
C LEU A 369 -22.23 2.26 13.74
N CYS A 370 -21.15 2.62 13.04
CA CYS A 370 -19.99 3.31 13.62
C CYS A 370 -20.37 4.62 14.30
N SER A 371 -21.42 5.29 13.82
CA SER A 371 -21.96 6.53 14.38
C SER A 371 -23.10 6.32 15.38
N THR A 372 -23.50 5.07 15.66
CA THR A 372 -24.58 4.76 16.59
C THR A 372 -24.05 4.70 18.02
N LYS A 373 -24.64 5.51 18.92
CA LYS A 373 -24.30 5.51 20.35
C LYS A 373 -24.50 4.13 20.97
N GLY A 374 -23.54 3.68 21.78
CA GLY A 374 -23.51 2.33 22.34
C GLY A 374 -22.81 1.29 21.45
N PHE A 375 -22.59 1.56 20.16
CA PHE A 375 -21.94 0.58 19.29
C PHE A 375 -20.48 0.35 19.69
N PHE A 376 -19.72 1.43 19.93
CA PHE A 376 -18.30 1.38 20.29
C PHE A 376 -18.05 0.49 21.52
N GLU A 377 -18.90 0.59 22.54
CA GLU A 377 -18.81 -0.16 23.79
C GLU A 377 -19.17 -1.64 23.62
N ASN A 378 -20.02 -1.97 22.65
CA ASN A 378 -20.51 -3.32 22.39
C ASN A 378 -19.76 -4.05 21.26
N ILE A 379 -18.57 -3.58 20.86
CA ILE A 379 -17.68 -4.28 19.93
C ILE A 379 -16.90 -5.40 20.67
N PRO A 380 -16.89 -6.65 20.18
CA PRO A 380 -16.05 -7.74 20.71
C PRO A 380 -14.55 -7.46 20.62
N GLU A 381 -13.72 -8.19 21.38
CA GLU A 381 -12.25 -8.11 21.28
C GLU A 381 -11.75 -8.49 19.87
N ILE A 382 -12.38 -9.50 19.25
CA ILE A 382 -12.07 -9.86 17.85
C ILE A 382 -12.60 -8.85 16.83
N GLY A 383 -13.38 -7.84 17.24
CA GLY A 383 -14.06 -6.87 16.39
C GLY A 383 -15.42 -7.37 15.87
N SER A 384 -16.33 -6.44 15.57
CA SER A 384 -17.66 -6.72 15.00
C SER A 384 -17.62 -6.81 13.49
N ASN A 385 -18.52 -7.59 12.89
CA ASN A 385 -18.71 -7.61 11.44
C ASN A 385 -20.19 -7.59 11.06
N LEU A 386 -20.55 -6.66 10.18
CA LEU A 386 -21.87 -6.61 9.55
C LEU A 386 -21.78 -7.40 8.24
N VAL A 387 -22.66 -8.40 8.07
CA VAL A 387 -22.69 -9.20 6.84
C VAL A 387 -24.00 -9.07 6.09
N PHE A 388 -23.96 -9.24 4.76
CA PHE A 388 -25.15 -9.35 3.93
C PHE A 388 -24.95 -10.37 2.80
N ALA A 389 -25.75 -11.44 2.85
CA ALA A 389 -25.72 -12.54 1.89
C ALA A 389 -26.52 -12.22 0.63
N LYS A 390 -25.98 -12.55 -0.54
CA LYS A 390 -26.76 -12.60 -1.79
C LYS A 390 -27.92 -13.60 -1.66
N PRO A 391 -29.02 -13.43 -2.41
CA PRO A 391 -30.07 -14.45 -2.48
C PRO A 391 -29.48 -15.79 -2.90
N GLY A 392 -29.73 -16.85 -2.12
CA GLY A 392 -29.21 -18.19 -2.42
C GLY A 392 -27.71 -18.40 -2.16
N ALA A 393 -27.06 -17.53 -1.37
CA ALA A 393 -25.66 -17.68 -0.98
C ALA A 393 -25.34 -19.08 -0.44
N LYS A 394 -24.29 -19.72 -0.96
CA LYS A 394 -23.85 -21.07 -0.55
C LYS A 394 -22.50 -21.07 0.14
N SER A 395 -21.73 -20.00 -0.04
CA SER A 395 -20.38 -19.87 0.50
C SER A 395 -20.13 -18.46 1.03
N PRO A 396 -19.13 -18.27 1.92
CA PRO A 396 -18.75 -16.94 2.37
C PRO A 396 -18.41 -15.95 1.24
N LYS A 397 -17.98 -16.45 0.07
CA LYS A 397 -17.71 -15.62 -1.12
C LYS A 397 -18.96 -14.94 -1.68
N ASP A 398 -20.15 -15.45 -1.35
CA ASP A 398 -21.44 -14.88 -1.75
C ASP A 398 -21.99 -13.88 -0.72
N VAL A 399 -21.21 -13.58 0.33
CA VAL A 399 -21.61 -12.74 1.45
C VAL A 399 -20.69 -11.53 1.54
N ALA A 400 -21.28 -10.34 1.48
CA ALA A 400 -20.60 -9.08 1.73
C ALA A 400 -20.35 -8.91 3.23
N ALA A 401 -19.18 -8.40 3.60
CA ALA A 401 -18.80 -8.12 4.97
C ALA A 401 -17.78 -6.97 5.03
N ILE A 402 -17.53 -6.41 6.22
CA ILE A 402 -16.50 -5.37 6.41
C ILE A 402 -15.12 -6.02 6.50
N GLU A 403 -14.21 -5.60 5.61
CA GLU A 403 -12.80 -6.02 5.62
C GLU A 403 -12.10 -5.56 6.90
N GLY A 404 -11.30 -6.45 7.49
CA GLY A 404 -10.58 -6.18 8.75
C GLY A 404 -11.45 -6.12 10.03
N ARG A 405 -12.78 -6.24 9.90
CA ARG A 405 -13.80 -6.02 10.95
C ARG A 405 -13.86 -4.57 11.45
N MET A 406 -14.97 -4.22 12.09
CA MET A 406 -15.12 -2.96 12.85
C MET A 406 -14.49 -3.14 14.23
N ARG A 407 -13.52 -2.29 14.58
CA ARG A 407 -12.73 -2.40 15.82
C ARG A 407 -12.70 -1.08 16.60
N ARG A 408 -12.54 -1.17 17.91
CA ARG A 408 -12.31 -0.01 18.78
C ARG A 408 -10.94 0.60 18.48
N GLY A 409 -10.92 1.86 18.04
CA GLY A 409 -9.73 2.70 17.95
C GLY A 409 -9.74 3.79 19.03
N ILE A 410 -8.77 4.70 18.96
CA ILE A 410 -8.69 5.84 19.89
C ILE A 410 -9.84 6.81 19.58
N GLY A 411 -10.89 6.77 20.42
CA GLY A 411 -12.04 7.68 20.35
C GLY A 411 -13.01 7.46 19.17
N ARG A 412 -12.81 6.43 18.34
CA ARG A 412 -13.68 6.11 17.19
C ARG A 412 -13.62 4.64 16.81
N VAL A 413 -14.61 4.17 16.06
CA VAL A 413 -14.59 2.84 15.43
C VAL A 413 -13.72 2.90 14.16
N LEU A 414 -12.80 1.95 14.00
CA LEU A 414 -12.01 1.73 12.78
C LEU A 414 -12.65 0.64 11.93
N ARG A 415 -12.75 0.84 10.62
CA ARG A 415 -13.30 -0.16 9.68
C ARG A 415 -12.63 -0.09 8.30
N GLY A 416 -12.56 -1.22 7.60
CA GLY A 416 -12.31 -1.27 6.15
C GLY A 416 -13.60 -1.09 5.33
N ASN A 417 -13.52 -1.31 4.02
CA ASN A 417 -14.68 -1.25 3.10
C ASN A 417 -15.46 -2.57 3.11
N ALA A 418 -16.67 -2.56 2.55
CA ALA A 418 -17.42 -3.78 2.29
C ALA A 418 -16.79 -4.59 1.15
N ALA A 419 -16.60 -5.89 1.36
CA ALA A 419 -16.09 -6.82 0.35
C ALA A 419 -16.75 -8.21 0.50
N TYR A 420 -16.86 -8.92 -0.62
CA TYR A 420 -17.33 -10.32 -0.62
C TYR A 420 -16.28 -11.26 -0.05
N GLY A 421 -16.70 -12.21 0.79
CA GLY A 421 -15.78 -13.18 1.40
C GLY A 421 -14.91 -12.60 2.53
N ALA A 422 -15.12 -11.34 2.94
CA ALA A 422 -14.34 -10.70 3.98
C ALA A 422 -14.62 -11.22 5.41
N SER A 423 -15.64 -12.08 5.60
CA SER A 423 -15.95 -12.72 6.88
C SER A 423 -16.36 -14.17 6.66
N HIS A 424 -15.74 -15.09 7.41
CA HIS A 424 -16.15 -16.50 7.43
C HIS A 424 -17.18 -16.79 8.54
N HIS A 425 -17.00 -16.19 9.72
CA HIS A 425 -17.78 -16.50 10.92
C HIS A 425 -19.23 -15.98 10.83
N ALA A 426 -19.40 -14.66 10.73
CA ALA A 426 -20.73 -14.06 10.60
C ALA A 426 -21.44 -14.46 9.30
N ALA A 427 -20.68 -14.67 8.21
CA ALA A 427 -21.23 -15.20 6.96
C ALA A 427 -21.82 -16.61 7.12
N GLY A 428 -21.16 -17.48 7.90
CA GLY A 428 -21.67 -18.82 8.20
C GLY A 428 -23.05 -18.79 8.86
N VAL A 429 -23.31 -17.83 9.74
CA VAL A 429 -24.63 -17.62 10.37
C VAL A 429 -25.68 -17.20 9.34
N ALA A 430 -25.38 -16.17 8.53
CA ALA A 430 -26.30 -15.68 7.50
C ALA A 430 -26.64 -16.75 6.45
N ILE A 431 -25.66 -17.56 6.04
CA ILE A 431 -25.86 -18.68 5.09
C ILE A 431 -26.73 -19.77 5.73
N ALA A 432 -26.42 -20.18 6.96
CA ALA A 432 -27.13 -21.27 7.62
C ALA A 432 -28.60 -20.95 7.91
N LEU A 433 -28.92 -19.68 8.20
CA LEU A 433 -30.28 -19.21 8.47
C LEU A 433 -31.00 -18.68 7.22
N SER A 434 -30.38 -18.72 6.04
CA SER A 434 -30.93 -18.16 4.81
C SER A 434 -32.32 -18.68 4.43
N LYS A 435 -32.59 -19.97 4.68
CA LYS A 435 -33.91 -20.58 4.43
C LYS A 435 -35.02 -20.02 5.30
N GLN A 436 -34.68 -19.34 6.40
CA GLN A 436 -35.62 -18.67 7.30
C GLN A 436 -35.78 -17.17 7.01
N GLY A 437 -35.28 -16.70 5.86
CA GLY A 437 -35.36 -15.30 5.47
C GLY A 437 -34.24 -14.40 6.02
N VAL A 438 -33.34 -14.93 6.85
CA VAL A 438 -32.17 -14.19 7.32
C VAL A 438 -31.18 -14.02 6.18
N ARG A 439 -30.74 -12.79 5.93
CA ARG A 439 -29.65 -12.52 4.98
C ARG A 439 -28.57 -11.65 5.56
N SER A 440 -28.82 -10.98 6.68
CA SER A 440 -27.86 -10.12 7.35
C SER A 440 -27.72 -10.49 8.82
N ALA A 441 -26.51 -10.33 9.32
CA ALA A 441 -26.18 -10.55 10.72
C ALA A 441 -25.10 -9.55 11.18
N LEU A 442 -25.14 -9.20 12.46
CA LEU A 442 -24.12 -8.41 13.14
C LEU A 442 -23.73 -9.11 14.44
N ASP A 443 -22.42 -9.35 14.64
CA ASP A 443 -21.89 -9.81 15.92
C ASP A 443 -21.51 -8.65 16.85
N LEU A 444 -21.98 -8.73 18.09
CA LEU A 444 -21.74 -7.81 19.19
C LEU A 444 -21.16 -8.56 20.39
N ALA A 445 -20.46 -7.83 21.27
CA ALA A 445 -19.97 -8.36 22.53
C ALA A 445 -21.14 -8.82 23.38
N TYR A 446 -21.04 -10.02 23.95
CA TYR A 446 -22.06 -10.50 24.87
C TYR A 446 -21.99 -9.74 26.20
N SER A 447 -23.13 -9.24 26.64
CA SER A 447 -23.37 -8.83 28.03
C SER A 447 -24.80 -9.19 28.43
N PRO A 448 -25.06 -9.57 29.69
CA PRO A 448 -26.42 -9.77 30.19
C PRO A 448 -27.30 -8.52 29.95
N ALA A 449 -26.74 -7.32 30.17
CA ALA A 449 -27.44 -6.06 29.95
C ALA A 449 -27.91 -5.87 28.51
N LEU A 450 -27.09 -6.25 27.51
CA LEU A 450 -27.46 -6.18 26.10
C LEU A 450 -28.56 -7.19 25.75
N VAL A 451 -28.47 -8.42 26.28
CA VAL A 451 -29.51 -9.44 26.07
C VAL A 451 -30.85 -9.00 26.68
N ASP A 452 -30.84 -8.52 27.92
CA ASP A 452 -32.04 -7.99 28.57
C ASP A 452 -32.61 -6.79 27.80
N ALA A 453 -31.74 -5.94 27.25
CA ALA A 453 -32.16 -4.81 26.44
C ALA A 453 -32.80 -5.24 25.11
N CYS A 454 -32.32 -6.31 24.46
CA CYS A 454 -33.01 -6.91 23.32
C CYS A 454 -34.43 -7.35 23.70
N VAL A 455 -34.58 -8.07 24.81
CA VAL A 455 -35.90 -8.54 25.28
C VAL A 455 -36.82 -7.36 25.63
N ARG A 456 -36.33 -6.35 26.36
CA ARG A 456 -37.09 -5.11 26.66
C ARG A 456 -37.47 -4.34 25.40
N ALA A 457 -36.66 -4.42 24.35
CA ALA A 457 -36.96 -3.83 23.04
C ALA A 457 -37.97 -4.65 22.21
N GLY A 458 -38.55 -5.71 22.79
CA GLY A 458 -39.52 -6.59 22.14
C GLY A 458 -38.90 -7.55 21.13
N MET A 459 -37.58 -7.80 21.21
CA MET A 459 -36.88 -8.73 20.32
C MET A 459 -36.90 -10.14 20.90
N SER A 460 -37.10 -11.14 20.05
CA SER A 460 -36.85 -12.54 20.39
C SER A 460 -35.34 -12.79 20.54
N ALA A 461 -34.91 -13.29 21.70
CA ALA A 461 -33.50 -13.58 22.01
C ALA A 461 -33.35 -15.02 22.52
N VAL A 462 -32.47 -15.80 21.88
CA VAL A 462 -32.32 -17.24 22.17
C VAL A 462 -30.90 -17.57 22.62
N GLU A 463 -30.77 -18.32 23.72
CA GLU A 463 -29.48 -18.81 24.18
C GLU A 463 -29.09 -20.13 23.51
N VAL A 464 -27.87 -20.16 22.96
CA VAL A 464 -27.22 -21.39 22.52
C VAL A 464 -25.91 -21.56 23.28
N SER A 465 -25.78 -22.69 23.97
CA SER A 465 -24.56 -23.04 24.71
C SER A 465 -23.54 -23.63 23.74
N ARG A 466 -22.32 -23.08 23.73
CA ARG A 466 -21.19 -23.67 23.00
C ARG A 466 -20.65 -24.94 23.67
N LEU A 467 -21.01 -25.21 24.93
CA LEU A 467 -20.63 -26.44 25.62
C LEU A 467 -21.37 -27.67 25.06
N ASP A 468 -22.49 -27.44 24.38
CA ASP A 468 -23.27 -28.51 23.75
C ASP A 468 -22.73 -28.87 22.35
N GLU A 469 -21.68 -28.17 21.88
CA GLU A 469 -21.07 -28.37 20.56
C GLU A 469 -20.29 -29.69 20.51
N PRO A 470 -20.67 -30.66 19.65
CA PRO A 470 -19.95 -31.93 19.56
C PRO A 470 -18.50 -31.73 19.15
N GLU A 471 -17.58 -32.51 19.71
CA GLU A 471 -16.15 -32.45 19.41
C GLU A 471 -15.80 -32.56 17.90
N PRO A 472 -16.48 -33.41 17.09
CA PRO A 472 -16.26 -33.45 15.64
C PRO A 472 -16.65 -32.15 14.91
N VAL A 473 -17.51 -31.32 15.48
CA VAL A 473 -17.90 -30.02 14.93
C VAL A 473 -16.92 -28.94 15.39
N ALA A 474 -16.51 -28.99 16.67
CA ALA A 474 -15.61 -28.03 17.26
C ALA A 474 -14.19 -28.04 16.65
N THR A 475 -13.77 -29.18 16.07
CA THR A 475 -12.45 -29.37 15.46
C THR A 475 -12.40 -29.10 13.95
N VAL A 476 -13.55 -28.94 13.28
CA VAL A 476 -13.63 -28.66 11.84
C VAL A 476 -13.81 -27.17 11.61
N GLU A 477 -12.84 -26.56 10.91
CA GLU A 477 -12.90 -25.14 10.56
C GLU A 477 -14.18 -24.82 9.77
N GLY A 478 -14.93 -23.81 10.25
CA GLY A 478 -16.18 -23.37 9.63
C GLY A 478 -17.43 -24.17 10.00
N ALA A 479 -17.33 -25.27 10.77
CA ALA A 479 -18.48 -26.09 11.15
C ALA A 479 -19.30 -25.54 12.34
N SER A 480 -18.68 -24.74 13.21
CA SER A 480 -19.33 -24.22 14.43
C SER A 480 -20.52 -23.30 14.15
N MET A 481 -20.44 -22.43 13.14
CA MET A 481 -21.50 -21.44 12.86
C MET A 481 -22.77 -22.09 12.29
N PRO A 482 -22.68 -22.99 11.29
CA PRO A 482 -23.82 -23.81 10.87
C PRO A 482 -24.44 -24.60 12.02
N TRP A 483 -23.62 -25.15 12.92
CA TRP A 483 -24.12 -25.89 14.07
C TRP A 483 -24.89 -25.00 15.05
N LEU A 484 -24.35 -23.82 15.42
CA LEU A 484 -25.06 -22.86 16.27
C LEU A 484 -26.40 -22.46 15.65
N ALA A 485 -26.41 -22.11 14.37
CA ALA A 485 -27.64 -21.79 13.65
C ALA A 485 -28.66 -22.95 13.71
N SER A 486 -28.23 -24.20 13.57
CA SER A 486 -29.13 -25.36 13.72
C SER A 486 -29.72 -25.47 15.14
N GLN A 487 -28.97 -25.14 16.20
CA GLN A 487 -29.49 -25.12 17.56
C GLN A 487 -30.52 -24.01 17.76
N VAL A 488 -30.26 -22.83 17.19
CA VAL A 488 -31.20 -21.71 17.21
C VAL A 488 -32.54 -22.15 16.62
N LEU A 489 -32.53 -22.79 15.45
CA LEU A 489 -33.74 -23.28 14.81
C LEU A 489 -34.46 -24.35 15.63
N ARG A 490 -33.72 -25.28 16.25
CA ARG A 490 -34.30 -26.33 17.10
C ARG A 490 -34.99 -25.76 18.34
N LYS A 491 -34.40 -24.76 18.99
CA LYS A 491 -34.93 -24.17 20.23
C LYS A 491 -36.09 -23.21 20.00
N HIS A 492 -36.05 -22.44 18.91
CA HIS A 492 -36.98 -21.34 18.67
C HIS A 492 -38.09 -21.68 17.66
N GLY A 493 -37.88 -22.69 16.80
CA GLY A 493 -38.82 -23.03 15.72
C GLY A 493 -38.71 -22.15 14.47
N GLY A 494 -37.78 -21.20 14.46
CA GLY A 494 -37.52 -20.25 13.35
C GLY A 494 -36.33 -19.35 13.69
N ALA A 495 -35.99 -18.40 12.81
CA ALA A 495 -34.93 -17.43 13.10
C ALA A 495 -35.43 -16.35 14.10
N PRO A 496 -34.78 -16.18 15.28
CA PRO A 496 -35.10 -15.10 16.21
C PRO A 496 -34.51 -13.77 15.71
N ASP A 497 -34.86 -12.68 16.38
CA ASP A 497 -34.25 -11.35 16.15
C ASP A 497 -32.80 -11.32 16.61
N ALA A 498 -32.48 -12.06 17.67
CA ALA A 498 -31.13 -12.26 18.15
C ALA A 498 -30.92 -13.66 18.73
N PHE A 499 -29.69 -14.15 18.69
CA PHE A 499 -29.27 -15.26 19.53
C PHE A 499 -27.92 -14.96 20.15
N TYR A 500 -27.62 -15.59 21.27
CA TYR A 500 -26.38 -15.35 21.98
C TYR A 500 -25.78 -16.62 22.56
N ASN A 501 -24.48 -16.55 22.84
CA ASN A 501 -23.73 -17.60 23.52
C ASN A 501 -22.79 -16.98 24.55
N LYS A 502 -22.57 -17.68 25.66
CA LYS A 502 -21.71 -17.24 26.77
C LYS A 502 -20.22 -17.60 26.58
N GLY A 503 -19.83 -17.95 25.34
CA GLY A 503 -18.47 -18.37 25.03
C GLY A 503 -18.15 -19.80 25.47
N ALA A 504 -16.91 -20.20 25.23
CA ALA A 504 -16.28 -21.43 25.72
C ALA A 504 -14.74 -21.22 25.72
N PHE A 505 -13.96 -22.21 26.16
CA PHE A 505 -12.50 -22.09 26.10
C PHE A 505 -12.02 -21.77 24.67
N GLY A 506 -11.30 -20.65 24.51
CA GLY A 506 -10.83 -20.15 23.21
C GLY A 506 -11.91 -19.58 22.27
N LYS A 507 -13.17 -19.49 22.70
CA LYS A 507 -14.30 -18.96 21.91
C LYS A 507 -14.96 -17.80 22.66
N GLU A 508 -14.82 -16.59 22.12
CA GLU A 508 -15.41 -15.37 22.70
C GLU A 508 -16.95 -15.47 22.77
N ALA A 509 -17.53 -14.92 23.83
CA ALA A 509 -18.97 -14.80 24.01
C ALA A 509 -19.55 -13.75 23.06
N THR A 510 -20.69 -14.02 22.44
CA THR A 510 -21.20 -13.19 21.33
C THR A 510 -22.72 -13.13 21.31
N VAL A 511 -23.25 -11.98 20.92
CA VAL A 511 -24.65 -11.77 20.53
C VAL A 511 -24.70 -11.54 19.02
N PHE A 512 -25.53 -12.30 18.31
CA PHE A 512 -25.83 -12.06 16.90
C PHE A 512 -27.20 -11.42 16.77
N VAL A 513 -27.25 -10.24 16.15
CA VAL A 513 -28.51 -9.60 15.72
C VAL A 513 -28.77 -9.99 14.27
N LEU A 514 -29.97 -10.48 13.97
CA LEU A 514 -30.35 -11.08 12.69
C LEU A 514 -31.42 -10.27 11.97
N GLY A 515 -31.36 -10.24 10.63
CA GLY A 515 -32.38 -9.61 9.79
C GLY A 515 -32.33 -10.05 8.33
N ALA A 516 -33.34 -9.66 7.56
CA ALA A 516 -33.41 -9.87 6.12
C ALA A 516 -32.55 -8.86 5.33
N SER A 517 -32.15 -7.74 5.96
CA SER A 517 -31.28 -6.72 5.37
C SER A 517 -30.37 -6.05 6.42
N PRO A 518 -29.25 -5.43 6.02
CA PRO A 518 -28.42 -4.61 6.89
C PRO A 518 -29.21 -3.52 7.62
N ARG A 519 -30.15 -2.86 6.93
CA ARG A 519 -31.00 -1.81 7.53
C ARG A 519 -31.88 -2.35 8.66
N GLU A 520 -32.40 -3.55 8.52
CA GLU A 520 -33.19 -4.20 9.57
C GLU A 520 -32.31 -4.54 10.79
N VAL A 521 -31.11 -5.07 10.55
CA VAL A 521 -30.13 -5.33 11.62
C VAL A 521 -29.78 -4.04 12.35
N LEU A 522 -29.48 -2.95 11.64
CA LEU A 522 -29.25 -1.64 12.23
C LEU A 522 -30.43 -1.14 13.06
N ALA A 523 -31.66 -1.28 12.55
CA ALA A 523 -32.86 -0.88 13.26
C ALA A 523 -33.04 -1.66 14.57
N LYS A 524 -32.84 -2.99 14.53
CA LYS A 524 -32.86 -3.87 15.70
C LYS A 524 -31.79 -3.47 16.72
N THR A 525 -30.55 -3.30 16.27
CA THR A 525 -29.42 -2.89 17.11
C THR A 525 -29.68 -1.54 17.80
N ARG A 526 -30.17 -0.53 17.05
CA ARG A 526 -30.54 0.78 17.63
C ARG A 526 -31.65 0.67 18.68
N ARG A 527 -32.63 -0.21 18.49
CA ARG A 527 -33.68 -0.45 19.51
C ARG A 527 -33.08 -1.07 20.77
N ALA A 528 -32.24 -2.09 20.63
CA ALA A 528 -31.56 -2.73 21.75
C ALA A 528 -30.67 -1.74 22.51
N PHE A 529 -29.87 -0.92 21.82
CA PHE A 529 -29.01 0.07 22.47
C PHE A 529 -29.79 1.16 23.20
N ARG A 530 -30.89 1.67 22.62
CA ARG A 530 -31.77 2.61 23.35
C ARG A 530 -32.36 1.97 24.61
N ALA A 531 -32.76 0.70 24.54
CA ALA A 531 -33.27 -0.03 25.70
C ALA A 531 -32.18 -0.36 26.75
N ALA A 532 -30.91 -0.29 26.37
CA ALA A 532 -29.75 -0.40 27.25
C ALA A 532 -29.31 0.95 27.87
N GLY A 533 -29.97 2.06 27.50
CA GLY A 533 -29.65 3.40 28.01
C GLY A 533 -28.55 4.14 27.25
N HIS A 534 -28.20 3.67 26.04
CA HIS A 534 -27.30 4.37 25.14
C HIS A 534 -28.02 5.46 24.35
#